data_AF-A0A661V871-F1
#
_entry.id   AF-A0A661V871-F1
#
_cell.length_a   1.000
_cell.length_b   1.000
_cell.length_c   1.000
_cell.angle_alpha   90.00
_cell.angle_beta   90.00
_cell.angle_gamma   90.00
#
_symmetry.space_group_name_H-M   'P 1'
#
loop_
_entity.id
_entity.type
_entity.pdbx_description
1 polymer ?
#
loop_
_entity_poly.entity_id
_entity_poly.type
_entity_poly.pdbx_seq_one_letter_code
_entity_poly.pdbx_strand_id
1 'polypeptide(L)'
;GFDDIYIACGHLAELIKSYFNDGKKWGVNITYSVEDKELGTVGPLKLLKKELDEPFITVNGDILTDMNFRDIFRYHIIHGGPMTLGVAKRQVYVDFGVIELDENTVKNYKEKPVLEYYVSMGVYVFTPYVIRIIPEDKKFDIPDLVDLLMSQNLKVFTYYYEGFWLDIGRKEDAILAQEEFEKRKKEILGE
;
A
#
# COMPACT_ATOMS: atom_id res chain seq x y z
N GLY A 1 9.15 12.34 12.68
CA GLY A 1 9.24 11.15 11.80
C GLY A 1 8.41 11.48 10.59
N PHE A 2 7.21 10.91 10.49
CA PHE A 2 6.07 11.63 9.92
C PHE A 2 5.25 12.13 11.10
N ASP A 3 5.08 13.45 11.22
CA ASP A 3 4.45 14.07 12.41
C ASP A 3 3.04 14.59 12.09
N ASP A 4 2.74 14.85 10.82
CA ASP A 4 1.41 15.16 10.31
C ASP A 4 0.83 13.94 9.59
N ILE A 5 -0.29 13.44 10.10
CA ILE A 5 -0.95 12.22 9.62
C ILE A 5 -2.36 12.57 9.15
N TYR A 6 -2.66 12.19 7.92
CA TYR A 6 -4.00 12.29 7.36
C TYR A 6 -4.64 10.92 7.33
N ILE A 7 -5.75 10.75 8.04
CA ILE A 7 -6.52 9.51 8.01
C ILE A 7 -7.71 9.72 7.08
N ALA A 8 -7.64 9.09 5.91
CA ALA A 8 -8.77 8.98 4.99
C ALA A 8 -9.76 7.94 5.56
N CYS A 9 -10.96 8.39 5.91
CA CYS A 9 -11.99 7.56 6.52
C CYS A 9 -13.27 7.61 5.69
N GLY A 10 -14.01 6.49 5.66
CA GLY A 10 -15.38 6.44 5.16
C GLY A 10 -16.32 5.94 6.25
N HIS A 11 -16.80 4.70 6.09
CA HIS A 11 -17.64 4.04 7.09
C HIS A 11 -16.97 4.03 8.48
N LEU A 12 -17.74 4.34 9.54
CA LEU A 12 -17.30 4.39 10.94
C LEU A 12 -16.19 5.41 11.26
N ALA A 13 -16.01 6.45 10.43
CA ALA A 13 -15.05 7.53 10.69
C ALA A 13 -15.11 8.10 12.11
N GLU A 14 -16.31 8.24 12.69
CA GLU A 14 -16.50 8.78 14.04
C GLU A 14 -15.90 7.89 15.14
N LEU A 15 -15.86 6.56 14.97
CA LEU A 15 -15.19 5.68 15.93
C LEU A 15 -13.67 5.87 15.89
N ILE A 16 -13.10 5.99 14.68
CA ILE A 16 -11.66 6.24 14.47
C ILE A 16 -11.29 7.60 15.09
N LYS A 17 -12.08 8.65 14.82
CA LYS A 17 -11.91 9.99 15.42
C LYS A 17 -12.02 9.96 16.94
N SER A 18 -12.99 9.25 17.49
CA SER A 18 -13.16 9.16 18.94
C SER A 18 -11.98 8.47 19.63
N TYR A 19 -11.33 7.50 18.96
CA TYR A 19 -10.19 6.79 19.52
C TYR A 19 -8.90 7.60 19.42
N PHE A 20 -8.58 8.14 18.24
CA PHE A 20 -7.31 8.82 17.96
C PHE A 20 -7.33 10.34 18.22
N ASN A 21 -8.50 10.96 18.30
CA ASN A 21 -8.66 12.40 18.53
C ASN A 21 -7.72 13.24 17.63
N ASP A 22 -7.00 14.22 18.17
CA ASP A 22 -6.06 15.04 17.40
C ASP A 22 -4.64 14.46 17.29
N GLY A 23 -4.42 13.24 17.80
CA GLY A 23 -3.10 12.59 17.79
C GLY A 23 -2.12 13.08 18.86
N LYS A 24 -2.41 14.15 19.60
CA LYS A 24 -1.43 14.77 20.53
C LYS A 24 -0.98 13.85 21.63
N LYS A 25 -1.81 12.89 22.05
CA LYS A 25 -1.44 11.83 23.01
C LYS A 25 -0.22 11.02 22.56
N TRP A 26 0.00 10.90 21.25
CA TRP A 26 1.12 10.18 20.64
C TRP A 26 2.20 11.12 20.07
N GLY A 27 2.10 12.43 20.30
CA GLY A 27 3.08 13.41 19.82
C GLY A 27 3.01 13.69 18.31
N VAL A 28 1.87 13.42 17.67
CA VAL A 28 1.62 13.69 16.24
C VAL A 28 0.37 14.54 16.06
N ASN A 29 0.18 15.13 14.88
CA ASN A 29 -1.05 15.82 14.48
C ASN A 29 -1.85 14.92 13.55
N ILE A 30 -3.10 14.61 13.92
CA ILE A 30 -3.99 13.81 13.08
C ILE A 30 -5.09 14.71 12.49
N THR A 31 -5.22 14.68 11.17
CA THR A 31 -6.34 15.28 10.42
C THR A 31 -7.15 14.19 9.74
N TYR A 32 -8.47 14.31 9.78
CA TYR A 32 -9.36 13.33 9.17
C TYR A 32 -9.95 13.86 7.87
N SER A 33 -9.79 13.10 6.79
CA SER A 33 -10.50 13.33 5.54
C SER A 33 -11.62 12.32 5.45
N VAL A 34 -12.87 12.76 5.57
CA VAL A 34 -14.03 11.87 5.50
C VAL A 34 -14.63 11.93 4.11
N GLU A 35 -14.68 10.80 3.43
CA GLU A 35 -15.35 10.70 2.13
C GLU A 35 -16.86 10.52 2.30
N ASP A 36 -17.66 11.27 1.53
CA ASP A 36 -19.13 11.15 1.52
C ASP A 36 -19.61 9.97 0.66
N LYS A 37 -18.75 9.45 -0.21
CA LYS A 37 -18.96 8.30 -1.10
C LYS A 37 -17.65 7.56 -1.31
N GLU A 38 -17.71 6.29 -1.69
CA GLU A 38 -16.51 5.49 -1.97
C GLU A 38 -15.73 6.06 -3.18
N LEU A 39 -14.54 6.62 -2.92
CA LEU A 39 -13.66 7.18 -3.96
C LEU A 39 -12.53 6.23 -4.37
N GLY A 40 -12.51 5.00 -3.84
CA GLY A 40 -11.43 4.04 -4.04
C GLY A 40 -10.22 4.32 -3.16
N THR A 41 -9.10 3.67 -3.45
CA THR A 41 -7.87 3.73 -2.64
C THR A 41 -7.07 5.02 -2.84
N VAL A 42 -7.12 5.60 -4.04
CA VAL A 42 -6.36 6.81 -4.40
C VAL A 42 -7.25 8.05 -4.39
N GLY A 43 -8.53 7.92 -4.74
CA GLY A 43 -9.48 9.03 -4.80
C GLY A 43 -9.54 9.93 -3.55
N PRO A 44 -9.50 9.41 -2.31
CA PRO A 44 -9.49 10.23 -1.09
C PRO A 44 -8.33 11.23 -1.01
N LEU A 45 -7.20 10.96 -1.65
CA LEU A 45 -6.06 11.90 -1.71
C LEU A 45 -6.44 13.22 -2.39
N LYS A 46 -7.47 13.22 -3.26
CA LYS A 46 -7.97 14.44 -3.92
C LYS A 46 -8.58 15.42 -2.93
N LEU A 47 -9.16 14.93 -1.83
CA LEU A 47 -9.74 15.74 -0.78
C LEU A 47 -8.67 16.50 0.03
N LEU A 48 -7.42 16.01 -0.01
CA LEU A 48 -6.25 16.53 0.70
C LEU A 48 -5.32 17.37 -0.19
N LYS A 49 -5.85 17.88 -1.31
CA LYS A 49 -5.04 18.56 -2.34
C LYS A 49 -4.38 19.87 -1.88
N LYS A 50 -4.86 20.50 -0.80
CA LYS A 50 -4.27 21.73 -0.28
C LYS A 50 -3.22 21.45 0.79
N GLU A 51 -3.27 20.25 1.34
CA GLU A 51 -2.52 19.79 2.49
C GLU A 51 -1.29 18.97 2.08
N LEU A 52 -1.34 18.32 0.91
CA LEU A 52 -0.29 17.45 0.39
C LEU A 52 0.47 18.13 -0.77
N ASP A 53 1.33 19.09 -0.42
CA ASP A 53 2.16 19.88 -1.35
C ASP A 53 3.64 19.43 -1.41
N GLU A 54 4.02 18.48 -0.56
CA GLU A 54 5.33 17.80 -0.54
C GLU A 54 5.17 16.29 -0.84
N PRO A 55 6.24 15.55 -1.18
CA PRO A 55 6.17 14.10 -1.27
C PRO A 55 5.68 13.47 0.04
N PHE A 56 4.78 12.51 -0.06
CA PHE A 56 4.11 11.90 1.10
C PHE A 56 4.05 10.38 0.97
N ILE A 57 3.95 9.71 2.11
CA ILE A 57 3.71 8.27 2.18
C ILE A 57 2.22 7.99 2.36
N THR A 58 1.71 6.97 1.69
CA THR A 58 0.35 6.45 1.87
C THR A 58 0.46 4.98 2.23
N VAL A 59 -0.27 4.57 3.27
CA VAL A 59 -0.30 3.20 3.76
C VAL A 59 -1.75 2.80 3.90
N ASN A 60 -2.12 1.63 3.38
CA ASN A 60 -3.45 1.07 3.61
C ASN A 60 -3.64 0.76 5.11
N GLY A 61 -4.85 1.01 5.63
CA GLY A 61 -5.14 0.92 7.07
C GLY A 61 -5.16 -0.51 7.65
N ASP A 62 -5.10 -1.53 6.79
CA ASP A 62 -5.13 -2.96 7.11
C ASP A 62 -3.76 -3.64 7.02
N ILE A 63 -2.67 -2.86 6.92
CA ILE A 63 -1.31 -3.40 6.80
C ILE A 63 -0.60 -3.47 8.15
N LEU A 64 -0.01 -4.63 8.44
CA LEU A 64 0.94 -4.82 9.54
C LEU A 64 2.32 -5.16 8.97
N THR A 65 3.31 -4.34 9.28
CA THR A 65 4.66 -4.50 8.73
C THR A 65 5.73 -3.94 9.66
N ASP A 66 6.95 -4.50 9.58
CA ASP A 66 8.17 -3.97 10.19
C ASP A 66 8.97 -3.07 9.22
N MET A 67 8.40 -2.75 8.04
CA MET A 67 9.05 -1.90 7.05
C MET A 67 9.38 -0.53 7.62
N ASN A 68 10.65 -0.14 7.51
CA ASN A 68 11.07 1.21 7.81
C ASN A 68 10.62 2.18 6.71
N PHE A 69 9.56 2.95 6.98
CA PHE A 69 9.01 3.93 6.04
C PHE A 69 10.00 5.03 5.62
N ARG A 70 11.04 5.29 6.43
CA ARG A 70 12.10 6.24 6.04
C ARG A 70 12.88 5.74 4.82
N ASP A 71 13.09 4.43 4.71
CA ASP A 71 13.96 3.87 3.67
C ASP A 71 13.28 3.90 2.31
N ILE A 72 12.00 3.50 2.22
CA ILE A 72 11.20 3.65 1.00
C ILE A 72 11.03 5.12 0.60
N PHE A 73 10.83 6.01 1.57
CA PHE A 73 10.71 7.45 1.31
C PHE A 73 12.02 8.01 0.74
N ARG A 74 13.18 7.71 1.37
CA ARG A 74 14.49 8.11 0.85
C ARG A 74 14.76 7.53 -0.53
N TYR A 75 14.41 6.26 -0.75
CA TYR A 75 14.52 5.63 -2.06
C TYR A 75 13.73 6.41 -3.11
N HIS A 76 12.49 6.80 -2.81
CA HIS A 76 11.66 7.62 -3.69
C HIS A 76 12.32 8.98 -4.00
N ILE A 77 12.81 9.70 -2.98
CA ILE A 77 13.48 10.99 -3.19
C ILE A 77 14.72 10.87 -4.11
N ILE A 78 15.47 9.78 -4.02
CA ILE A 78 16.66 9.55 -4.86
C ILE A 78 16.29 9.24 -6.32
N HIS A 79 15.26 8.42 -6.55
CA HIS A 79 14.89 7.97 -7.90
C HIS A 79 13.94 8.94 -8.61
N GLY A 80 13.19 9.73 -7.85
CA GLY A 80 12.17 10.64 -8.34
C GLY A 80 10.96 9.91 -8.92
N GLY A 81 10.30 10.57 -9.88
CA GLY A 81 9.08 10.07 -10.50
C GLY A 81 7.83 10.34 -9.67
N PRO A 82 6.64 10.09 -10.25
CA PRO A 82 5.36 10.36 -9.61
C PRO A 82 5.06 9.45 -8.41
N MET A 83 5.57 8.22 -8.41
CA MET A 83 5.20 7.17 -7.47
C MET A 83 6.34 6.16 -7.26
N THR A 84 6.51 5.72 -6.01
CA THR A 84 7.20 4.48 -5.64
C THR A 84 6.23 3.52 -4.96
N LEU A 85 6.18 2.28 -5.45
CA LEU A 85 5.35 1.17 -4.97
C LEU A 85 6.17 0.22 -4.08
N GLY A 86 5.76 0.01 -2.83
CA GLY A 86 6.28 -1.08 -2.01
C GLY A 86 5.82 -2.43 -2.54
N VAL A 87 6.76 -3.34 -2.83
CA VAL A 87 6.46 -4.67 -3.36
C VAL A 87 7.09 -5.77 -2.51
N ALA A 88 6.32 -6.82 -2.26
CA ALA A 88 6.77 -8.03 -1.58
C ALA A 88 6.76 -9.22 -2.54
N LYS A 89 7.67 -10.18 -2.33
CA LYS A 89 7.69 -11.43 -3.10
C LYS A 89 6.75 -12.45 -2.48
N ARG A 90 5.91 -13.08 -3.30
CA ARG A 90 5.06 -14.21 -2.93
C ARG A 90 5.42 -15.43 -3.75
N GLN A 91 5.44 -16.58 -3.09
CA GLN A 91 5.66 -17.88 -3.71
C GLN A 91 4.38 -18.69 -3.62
N VAL A 92 3.93 -19.21 -4.76
CA VAL A 92 2.82 -20.16 -4.85
C VAL A 92 3.41 -21.52 -5.21
N TYR A 93 3.28 -22.46 -4.29
CA TYR A 93 3.69 -23.84 -4.48
C TYR A 93 2.54 -24.58 -5.16
N VAL A 94 2.76 -25.05 -6.38
CA VAL A 94 1.75 -25.82 -7.11
C VAL A 94 2.00 -27.30 -6.82
N ASP A 95 1.01 -28.00 -6.28
CA ASP A 95 1.15 -29.42 -5.91
C ASP A 95 1.11 -30.39 -7.11
N PHE A 96 0.80 -29.87 -8.30
CA PHE A 96 0.64 -30.62 -9.55
C PHE A 96 1.61 -30.14 -10.63
N GLY A 97 1.77 -30.96 -11.66
CA GLY A 97 2.45 -30.56 -12.88
C GLY A 97 1.66 -29.50 -13.66
N VAL A 98 2.31 -28.38 -14.00
CA VAL A 98 1.77 -27.31 -14.83
C VAL A 98 2.17 -27.55 -16.27
N ILE A 99 1.17 -27.64 -17.16
CA ILE A 99 1.35 -27.88 -18.60
C ILE A 99 0.98 -26.62 -19.37
N GLU A 100 1.91 -26.11 -20.18
CA GLU A 100 1.62 -25.09 -21.20
C GLU A 100 1.33 -25.81 -22.53
N LEU A 101 0.16 -25.56 -23.11
CA LEU A 101 -0.28 -26.18 -24.37
C LEU A 101 0.06 -25.27 -25.55
N ASP A 102 0.44 -25.88 -26.67
CA ASP A 102 0.46 -25.24 -27.99
C ASP A 102 -0.46 -26.04 -28.91
N GLU A 103 -1.65 -25.48 -29.15
CA GLU A 103 -2.81 -26.15 -29.73
C GLU A 103 -3.13 -27.48 -29.02
N ASN A 104 -2.76 -28.60 -29.63
CA ASN A 104 -2.99 -29.96 -29.14
C ASN A 104 -1.70 -30.65 -28.69
N THR A 105 -0.60 -29.90 -28.54
CA THR A 105 0.72 -30.44 -28.14
C THR A 105 1.21 -29.80 -26.84
N VAL A 106 2.09 -30.52 -26.13
CA VAL A 106 2.73 -30.00 -24.92
C VAL A 106 3.88 -29.10 -25.34
N LYS A 107 3.80 -27.81 -24.99
CA LYS A 107 4.87 -26.83 -25.20
C LYS A 107 5.86 -26.81 -24.04
N ASN A 108 5.35 -26.91 -22.81
CA ASN A 108 6.15 -26.88 -21.59
C ASN A 108 5.50 -27.74 -20.50
N TYR A 109 6.31 -28.39 -19.68
CA TYR A 109 5.87 -29.13 -18.51
C TYR A 109 6.78 -28.83 -17.33
N LYS A 110 6.18 -28.34 -16.25
CA LYS A 110 6.88 -28.09 -14.99
C LYS A 110 6.22 -28.91 -13.90
N GLU A 111 6.95 -29.85 -13.32
CA GLU A 111 6.46 -30.64 -12.19
C GLU A 111 6.59 -29.83 -10.89
N LYS A 112 5.50 -29.77 -10.11
CA LYS A 112 5.40 -29.08 -8.82
C LYS A 112 6.15 -27.73 -8.77
N PRO A 113 5.91 -26.82 -9.72
CA PRO A 113 6.68 -25.58 -9.80
C PRO A 113 6.37 -24.69 -8.61
N VAL A 114 7.36 -23.89 -8.24
CA VAL A 114 7.18 -22.70 -7.41
C VAL A 114 7.02 -21.51 -8.34
N LEU A 115 5.85 -20.88 -8.29
CA LEU A 115 5.58 -19.66 -9.05
C LEU A 115 5.89 -18.46 -8.17
N GLU A 116 6.71 -17.54 -8.68
CA GLU A 116 7.12 -16.34 -7.95
C GLU A 116 6.45 -15.11 -8.54
N TYR A 117 5.82 -14.31 -7.68
CA TYR A 117 5.13 -13.07 -8.05
C TYR A 117 5.54 -11.94 -7.12
N TYR A 118 5.51 -10.72 -7.64
CA TYR A 118 5.58 -9.52 -6.81
C TYR A 118 4.16 -9.00 -6.60
N VAL A 119 3.84 -8.66 -5.36
CA VAL A 119 2.53 -8.12 -4.98
C VAL A 119 2.69 -6.73 -4.40
N SER A 120 1.71 -5.86 -4.63
CA SER A 120 1.62 -4.57 -3.94
C SER A 120 1.46 -4.79 -2.45
N MET A 121 2.20 -4.04 -1.65
CA MET A 121 2.15 -4.14 -0.18
C MET A 121 1.11 -3.22 0.47
N GLY A 122 0.43 -2.36 -0.30
CA GLY A 122 -0.38 -1.30 0.31
C GLY A 122 0.46 -0.16 0.90
N VAL A 123 1.74 -0.03 0.52
CA VAL A 123 2.64 1.05 0.95
C VAL A 123 3.15 1.77 -0.29
N TYR A 124 2.95 3.08 -0.35
CA TYR A 124 3.21 3.91 -1.52
C TYR A 124 3.87 5.22 -1.11
N VAL A 125 4.77 5.74 -1.93
CA VAL A 125 5.26 7.11 -1.81
C VAL A 125 4.89 7.86 -3.08
N PHE A 126 4.25 9.01 -2.92
CA PHE A 126 3.76 9.83 -4.02
C PHE A 126 4.38 11.22 -3.99
N THR A 127 4.45 11.83 -5.17
CA THR A 127 4.63 13.28 -5.29
C THR A 127 3.27 13.97 -5.43
N PRO A 128 3.16 15.28 -5.11
CA PRO A 128 1.94 16.07 -5.31
C PRO A 128 1.40 16.06 -6.76
N TYR A 129 2.23 15.67 -7.74
CA TYR A 129 1.78 15.48 -9.12
C TYR A 129 0.63 14.47 -9.22
N VAL A 130 0.68 13.39 -8.44
CA VAL A 130 -0.36 12.35 -8.45
C VAL A 130 -1.74 12.94 -8.14
N ILE A 131 -1.82 13.84 -7.16
CA ILE A 131 -3.08 14.49 -6.78
C ILE A 131 -3.71 15.31 -7.92
N ARG A 132 -2.86 15.90 -8.78
CA ARG A 132 -3.32 16.70 -9.92
C ARG A 132 -3.99 15.85 -10.99
N ILE A 133 -3.52 14.61 -11.19
CA ILE A 133 -4.03 13.71 -12.23
C ILE A 133 -5.17 12.82 -11.77
N ILE A 134 -5.43 12.70 -10.45
CA ILE A 134 -6.59 11.97 -9.93
C ILE A 134 -7.87 12.65 -10.44
N PRO A 135 -8.80 11.88 -11.06
CA PRO A 135 -10.08 12.41 -11.51
C PRO A 135 -10.94 12.84 -10.32
N GLU A 136 -11.66 13.95 -10.46
CA GLU A 136 -12.60 14.39 -9.44
C GLU A 136 -13.83 13.47 -9.41
N ASP A 137 -14.35 13.25 -8.20
CA ASP A 137 -15.65 12.62 -7.96
C ASP A 137 -15.85 11.20 -8.50
N LYS A 138 -14.76 10.48 -8.79
CA LYS A 138 -14.78 9.12 -9.34
C LYS A 138 -13.97 8.17 -8.46
N LYS A 139 -14.43 6.92 -8.42
CA LYS A 139 -13.62 5.82 -7.90
C LYS A 139 -12.34 5.73 -8.72
N PHE A 140 -11.21 5.76 -8.03
CA PHE A 140 -9.89 5.69 -8.63
C PHE A 140 -8.96 4.93 -7.69
N ASP A 141 -8.47 3.78 -8.16
CA ASP A 141 -7.66 2.87 -7.38
C ASP A 141 -6.18 2.88 -7.80
N ILE A 142 -5.33 2.23 -7.00
CA ILE A 142 -3.90 2.11 -7.29
C ILE A 142 -3.62 1.53 -8.69
N PRO A 143 -4.30 0.46 -9.17
CA PRO A 143 -4.09 -0.03 -10.53
C PRO A 143 -4.40 1.02 -11.60
N ASP A 144 -5.51 1.77 -11.43
CA ASP A 144 -5.88 2.84 -12.37
C ASP A 144 -4.81 3.94 -12.43
N LEU A 145 -4.26 4.31 -11.27
CA LEU A 145 -3.16 5.27 -11.19
C LEU A 145 -1.91 4.75 -11.89
N VAL A 146 -1.52 3.50 -11.65
CA VAL A 146 -0.34 2.89 -12.28
C VAL A 146 -0.51 2.84 -13.80
N ASP A 147 -1.66 2.40 -14.29
CA ASP A 147 -1.98 2.37 -15.72
C ASP A 147 -1.95 3.78 -16.34
N LEU A 148 -2.52 4.77 -15.65
CA LEU A 148 -2.49 6.16 -16.11
C LEU A 148 -1.06 6.69 -16.21
N LEU A 149 -0.22 6.47 -15.19
CA LEU A 149 1.17 6.91 -15.19
C LEU A 149 1.97 6.25 -16.32
N MET A 150 1.80 4.94 -16.51
CA MET A 150 2.45 4.21 -17.60
C MET A 150 1.99 4.70 -18.98
N SER A 151 0.69 4.98 -19.17
CA SER A 151 0.16 5.53 -20.42
C SER A 151 0.72 6.91 -20.77
N GLN A 152 1.12 7.68 -19.76
CA GLN A 152 1.79 8.98 -19.89
C GLN A 152 3.31 8.85 -20.03
N ASN A 153 3.84 7.63 -20.15
CA ASN A 153 5.27 7.32 -20.19
C ASN A 153 6.04 7.80 -18.96
N LEU A 154 5.35 7.90 -17.81
CA LEU A 154 5.94 8.21 -16.52
C LEU A 154 6.38 6.91 -15.83
N LYS A 155 7.52 6.98 -15.15
CA LYS A 155 8.09 5.82 -14.46
C LYS A 155 7.42 5.63 -13.10
N VAL A 156 6.88 4.43 -12.87
CA VAL A 156 6.50 3.95 -11.54
C VAL A 156 7.66 3.14 -10.99
N PHE A 157 8.24 3.57 -9.88
CA PHE A 157 9.35 2.86 -9.25
C PHE A 157 8.82 1.80 -8.29
N THR A 158 9.59 0.73 -8.08
CA THR A 158 9.28 -0.33 -7.12
C THR A 158 10.34 -0.37 -6.03
N TYR A 159 9.91 -0.42 -4.77
CA TYR A 159 10.77 -0.66 -3.63
C TYR A 159 10.51 -2.07 -3.10
N TYR A 160 11.48 -2.96 -3.33
CA TYR A 160 11.36 -4.36 -2.93
C TYR A 160 11.65 -4.54 -1.45
N TYR A 161 10.77 -5.29 -0.76
CA TYR A 161 10.86 -5.55 0.67
C TYR A 161 10.84 -7.05 0.98
N GLU A 162 11.78 -7.48 1.82
CA GLU A 162 11.96 -8.88 2.23
C GLU A 162 11.63 -9.13 3.71
N GLY A 163 11.17 -8.11 4.45
CA GLY A 163 10.81 -8.24 5.87
C GLY A 163 9.37 -8.71 6.08
N PHE A 164 8.88 -8.54 7.31
CA PHE A 164 7.54 -8.93 7.69
C PHE A 164 6.47 -8.00 7.11
N TRP A 165 5.49 -8.59 6.43
CA TRP A 165 4.33 -7.88 5.90
C TRP A 165 3.10 -8.80 5.88
N LEU A 166 2.01 -8.29 6.44
CA LEU A 166 0.73 -8.95 6.50
C LEU A 166 -0.38 -7.97 6.12
N ASP A 167 -1.26 -8.41 5.23
CA ASP A 167 -2.49 -7.74 4.84
C ASP A 167 -3.64 -8.37 5.66
N ILE A 168 -4.33 -7.55 6.47
CA ILE A 168 -5.37 -7.98 7.42
C ILE A 168 -6.76 -7.84 6.77
N GLY A 169 -6.92 -8.39 5.56
CA GLY A 169 -8.18 -8.34 4.82
C GLY A 169 -9.21 -9.38 5.23
N ARG A 170 -8.80 -10.51 5.83
CA ARG A 170 -9.71 -11.62 6.23
C ARG A 170 -9.70 -11.87 7.74
N LYS A 171 -10.75 -12.54 8.22
CA LYS A 171 -10.88 -12.89 9.65
C LYS A 171 -9.71 -13.75 10.17
N GLU A 172 -9.22 -14.67 9.34
CA GLU A 172 -8.08 -15.53 9.66
C GLU A 172 -6.80 -14.71 9.79
N ASP A 173 -6.61 -13.72 8.91
CA ASP A 173 -5.46 -12.81 8.93
C ASP A 173 -5.45 -11.96 10.20
N ALA A 174 -6.61 -11.59 10.75
CA ALA A 174 -6.69 -10.83 12.00
C ALA A 174 -6.20 -11.62 13.23
N ILE A 175 -6.46 -12.93 13.28
CA ILE A 175 -5.95 -13.80 14.34
C ILE A 175 -4.43 -13.91 14.20
N LEU A 176 -3.95 -14.19 12.99
CA LEU A 176 -2.52 -14.27 12.69
C LEU A 176 -1.80 -12.95 13.03
N ALA A 177 -2.41 -11.81 12.71
CA ALA A 177 -1.85 -10.49 13.00
C ALA A 177 -1.64 -10.26 14.50
N GLN A 178 -2.58 -10.69 15.35
CA GLN A 178 -2.43 -10.58 16.81
C GLN A 178 -1.27 -11.43 17.32
N GLU A 179 -1.17 -12.68 16.85
CA GLU A 179 -0.08 -13.58 17.24
C GLU A 179 1.28 -13.07 16.78
N GLU A 180 1.39 -12.60 15.53
CA GLU A 180 2.65 -12.07 14.99
C GLU A 180 3.03 -10.72 15.61
N PHE A 181 2.06 -9.85 15.90
CA PHE A 181 2.32 -8.58 16.57
C PHE A 181 2.96 -8.79 17.95
N GLU A 182 2.45 -9.70 18.77
CA GLU A 182 3.04 -9.98 20.09
C GLU A 182 4.47 -10.55 19.97
N LYS A 183 4.74 -11.40 18.97
CA LYS A 183 6.09 -11.93 18.72
C LYS A 183 7.07 -10.84 18.24
N ARG A 184 6.59 -9.89 17.44
CA ARG A 184 7.41 -8.90 16.71
C ARG A 184 7.27 -7.49 17.25
N LYS A 185 6.66 -7.33 18.44
CA LYS A 185 6.30 -6.04 19.00
C LYS A 185 7.45 -5.02 18.99
N LYS A 186 8.65 -5.46 19.34
CA LYS A 186 9.86 -4.63 19.33
C LYS A 186 10.28 -4.18 17.93
N GLU A 187 10.23 -5.09 16.96
CA GLU A 187 10.57 -4.81 15.56
C GLU A 187 9.58 -3.80 14.95
N ILE A 188 8.27 -4.01 15.21
CA ILE A 188 7.19 -3.19 14.66
C ILE A 188 7.14 -1.80 15.33
N LEU A 189 7.30 -1.73 16.65
CA LEU A 189 7.24 -0.47 17.40
C LEU A 189 8.59 0.28 17.47
N GLY A 190 9.68 -0.36 17.08
CA GLY A 190 11.04 0.19 17.18
C GLY A 190 11.54 0.34 18.61
N GLU A 191 11.15 -0.59 19.50
CA GLU A 191 11.53 -0.65 20.94
C GLU A 191 12.77 -1.51 21.23
#